data_AF-A0A7V1U4U7-F1
#
_entry.id   AF-A0A7V1U4U7-F1
#
_cell.length_a   1.000
_cell.length_b   1.000
_cell.length_c   1.000
_cell.angle_alpha   90.00
_cell.angle_beta   90.00
_cell.angle_gamma   90.00
#
_symmetry.space_group_name_H-M   'P 1'
#
loop_
_entity.id
_entity.type
_entity.pdbx_description
1 polymer ?
#
loop_
_entity_poly.entity_id
_entity_poly.type
_entity_poly.pdbx_seq_one_letter_code
_entity_poly.pdbx_strand_id
1 'polypeptide(L)'
;PGGRRYPGSPELARARLRPGDRLVLVELHPTDHADLVARYGGREGMEVRRADGLRLLAGTLPPPVGRAVVLIDPAYELEDEEPALVDALGRALARQPAAVYLLWYPVLERARTEAFLAALAAVGFGGALRVELARLPDGAGRGLTGSGMVIVNAPQGLDRWLARELPILAAALGARGPSRVERLPGRPAPRRPRSLAAPLSGGRR
;
A
#
# COMPACT_ATOMS: atom_id res chain seq x y z
N PRO A 1 32.57 -0.67 -2.20
CA PRO A 1 32.12 0.61 -2.81
C PRO A 1 30.94 1.21 -2.03
N GLY A 2 31.20 2.23 -1.21
CA GLY A 2 30.26 2.88 -0.30
C GLY A 2 29.55 4.10 -0.92
N GLY A 3 28.71 3.87 -1.92
CA GLY A 3 27.82 4.92 -2.44
C GLY A 3 26.69 5.25 -1.46
N ARG A 4 26.12 6.47 -1.57
CA ARG A 4 24.85 6.82 -0.91
C ARG A 4 23.78 5.81 -1.34
N ARG A 5 23.20 5.08 -0.39
CA ARG A 5 22.13 4.10 -0.62
C ARG A 5 20.78 4.72 -0.27
N TYR A 6 19.77 4.50 -1.10
CA TYR A 6 18.38 4.81 -0.79
C TYR A 6 17.66 3.52 -0.40
N PRO A 7 17.10 3.42 0.82
CA PRO A 7 16.42 2.20 1.25
C PRO A 7 15.08 2.04 0.51
N GLY A 8 14.88 0.90 -0.13
CA GLY A 8 13.57 0.51 -0.66
C GLY A 8 12.57 0.18 0.45
N SER A 9 11.30 0.01 0.08
CA SER A 9 10.22 -0.35 1.02
C SER A 9 10.50 -1.60 1.86
N PRO A 10 11.20 -2.66 1.39
CA PRO A 10 11.54 -3.80 2.24
C PRO A 10 12.42 -3.43 3.43
N GLU A 11 13.39 -2.53 3.22
CA GLU A 11 14.33 -2.11 4.27
C GLU A 11 13.62 -1.20 5.29
N LEU A 12 12.77 -0.29 4.81
CA LEU A 12 11.95 0.57 5.67
C LEU A 12 10.99 -0.25 6.54
N ALA A 13 10.33 -1.26 5.96
CA ALA A 13 9.46 -2.16 6.69
C ALA A 13 10.26 -2.95 7.73
N ARG A 14 11.34 -3.63 7.32
CA ARG A 14 12.19 -4.43 8.20
C ARG A 14 12.68 -3.64 9.42
N ALA A 15 13.12 -2.40 9.23
CA ALA A 15 13.62 -1.55 10.31
C ALA A 15 12.55 -1.14 11.34
N ARG A 16 11.26 -1.37 11.06
CA ARG A 16 10.13 -1.00 11.93
C ARG A 16 9.37 -2.20 12.51
N LEU A 17 9.71 -3.42 12.10
CA LEU A 17 9.11 -4.64 12.66
C LEU A 17 9.59 -4.87 14.09
N ARG A 18 8.69 -5.41 14.93
CA ARG A 18 9.01 -5.83 16.29
C ARG A 18 9.32 -7.34 16.31
N PRO A 19 9.91 -7.85 17.40
CA PRO A 19 9.99 -9.30 17.62
C PRO A 19 8.61 -9.95 17.47
N GLY A 20 8.53 -11.01 16.66
CA GLY A 20 7.30 -11.74 16.36
C GLY A 20 6.45 -11.21 15.20
N ASP A 21 6.73 -10.01 14.68
CA ASP A 21 6.13 -9.58 13.41
C ASP A 21 6.78 -10.36 12.24
N ARG A 22 6.04 -10.52 11.12
CA ARG A 22 6.53 -11.21 9.92
C ARG A 22 6.54 -10.28 8.71
N LEU A 23 7.53 -10.46 7.83
CA LEU A 23 7.62 -9.78 6.54
C LEU A 23 7.58 -10.78 5.40
N VAL A 24 6.63 -10.62 4.48
CA VAL A 24 6.57 -11.38 3.23
C VAL A 24 6.87 -10.42 2.09
N LEU A 25 7.94 -10.70 1.35
CA LEU A 25 8.37 -9.95 0.17
C LEU A 25 8.07 -10.80 -1.07
N VAL A 26 7.40 -10.21 -2.06
CA VAL A 26 7.05 -10.90 -3.31
C VAL A 26 7.58 -10.07 -4.46
N GLU A 27 8.39 -10.68 -5.31
CA GLU A 27 9.00 -10.03 -6.48
C GLU A 27 8.99 -11.00 -7.66
N LEU A 28 8.56 -10.56 -8.83
CA LEU A 28 8.49 -11.40 -10.03
C LEU A 28 9.83 -11.40 -10.78
N HIS A 29 10.50 -10.24 -10.82
CA HIS A 29 11.71 -10.03 -11.59
C HIS A 29 12.86 -10.89 -11.02
N PRO A 30 13.52 -11.73 -11.84
CA PRO A 30 14.52 -12.69 -11.36
C PRO A 30 15.70 -12.03 -10.65
N THR A 31 16.19 -10.93 -11.19
CA THR A 31 17.36 -10.22 -10.65
C THR A 31 17.03 -9.60 -9.29
N ASP A 32 15.93 -8.87 -9.22
CA ASP A 32 15.51 -8.16 -8.00
C ASP A 32 15.14 -9.17 -6.91
N HIS A 33 14.49 -10.27 -7.27
CA HIS A 33 14.24 -11.38 -6.36
C HIS A 33 15.55 -11.97 -5.81
N ALA A 34 16.57 -12.18 -6.66
CA ALA A 34 17.87 -12.69 -6.20
C ALA A 34 18.54 -11.73 -5.21
N ASP A 35 18.46 -10.42 -5.46
CA ASP A 35 18.95 -9.38 -4.54
C ASP A 35 18.18 -9.38 -3.21
N LEU A 36 16.85 -9.54 -3.25
CA LEU A 36 16.03 -9.68 -2.03
C LEU A 36 16.38 -10.93 -1.24
N VAL A 37 16.60 -12.08 -1.90
CA VAL A 37 17.03 -13.32 -1.26
C VAL A 37 18.40 -13.15 -0.62
N ALA A 38 19.37 -12.57 -1.34
CA ALA A 38 20.71 -12.33 -0.80
C ALA A 38 20.68 -11.44 0.44
N ARG A 39 19.76 -10.47 0.49
CA ARG A 39 19.66 -9.50 1.60
C ARG A 39 18.84 -10.01 2.79
N TYR A 40 17.74 -10.72 2.52
CA TYR A 40 16.71 -11.04 3.51
C TYR A 40 16.42 -12.53 3.68
N GLY A 41 16.87 -13.38 2.76
CA GLY A 41 16.66 -14.83 2.80
C GLY A 41 17.23 -15.45 4.08
N GLY A 42 16.49 -16.43 4.63
CA GLY A 42 16.91 -17.18 5.82
C GLY A 42 16.84 -16.41 7.14
N ARG A 43 16.43 -15.13 7.14
CA ARG A 43 16.25 -14.35 8.36
C ARG A 43 14.95 -14.73 9.05
N GLU A 44 14.99 -14.83 10.38
CA GLU A 44 13.81 -15.14 11.18
C GLU A 44 12.69 -14.11 10.93
N GLY A 45 11.47 -14.61 10.74
CA GLY A 45 10.30 -13.77 10.47
C GLY A 45 10.24 -13.17 9.06
N MET A 46 11.19 -13.49 8.16
CA MET A 46 11.20 -12.99 6.79
C MET A 46 10.99 -14.11 5.78
N GLU A 47 10.19 -13.83 4.76
CA GLU A 47 9.95 -14.71 3.63
C GLU A 47 10.10 -13.92 2.33
N VAL A 48 10.83 -14.48 1.37
CA VAL A 48 11.00 -13.91 0.03
C VAL A 48 10.47 -14.92 -0.99
N ARG A 49 9.56 -14.49 -1.86
CA ARG A 49 8.91 -15.33 -2.87
C ARG A 49 9.12 -14.76 -4.26
N ARG A 50 9.48 -15.61 -5.21
CA ARG A 50 9.45 -15.27 -6.62
C ARG A 50 8.09 -15.59 -7.22
N ALA A 51 7.23 -14.58 -7.39
CA ALA A 51 5.89 -14.79 -7.92
C ALA A 51 5.24 -13.49 -8.37
N ASP A 52 4.11 -13.62 -9.06
CA ASP A 52 3.19 -12.52 -9.30
C ASP A 52 2.51 -12.12 -7.98
N GLY A 53 2.81 -10.90 -7.51
CA GLY A 53 2.31 -10.35 -6.26
C GLY A 53 0.78 -10.25 -6.19
N LEU A 54 0.13 -9.90 -7.30
CA LEU A 54 -1.34 -9.75 -7.35
C LEU A 54 -2.04 -11.10 -7.27
N ARG A 55 -1.48 -12.12 -7.92
CA ARG A 55 -1.99 -13.50 -7.83
C ARG A 55 -1.82 -14.08 -6.44
N LEU A 56 -0.70 -13.81 -5.77
CA LEU A 56 -0.45 -14.30 -4.41
C LEU A 56 -1.18 -13.50 -3.32
N LEU A 57 -1.51 -12.24 -3.57
CA LEU A 57 -1.99 -11.29 -2.56
C LEU A 57 -3.15 -11.86 -1.73
N ALA A 58 -4.15 -12.43 -2.39
CA ALA A 58 -5.30 -12.95 -1.69
C ALA A 58 -4.97 -14.27 -0.97
N GLY A 59 -3.96 -15.03 -1.40
CA GLY A 59 -3.53 -16.29 -0.78
C GLY A 59 -2.62 -16.11 0.44
N THR A 60 -2.02 -14.93 0.62
CA THR A 60 -1.24 -14.58 1.82
C THR A 60 -2.09 -14.04 2.97
N LEU A 61 -3.41 -13.94 2.77
CA LEU A 61 -4.36 -13.36 3.71
C LEU A 61 -5.47 -14.35 4.10
N PRO A 62 -5.94 -14.33 5.37
CA PRO A 62 -5.41 -13.56 6.49
C PRO A 62 -4.10 -14.17 7.04
N PRO A 63 -3.18 -13.37 7.59
CA PRO A 63 -2.01 -13.93 8.25
C PRO A 63 -2.40 -14.60 9.57
N PRO A 64 -1.60 -15.56 10.10
CA PRO A 64 -1.88 -16.24 11.36
C PRO A 64 -2.09 -15.30 12.55
N VAL A 65 -1.40 -14.14 12.56
CA VAL A 65 -1.47 -13.12 13.61
C VAL A 65 -2.69 -12.20 13.51
N GLY A 66 -3.54 -12.36 12.48
CA GLY A 66 -4.80 -11.65 12.31
C GLY A 66 -4.72 -10.15 11.98
N ARG A 67 -3.51 -9.57 11.91
CA ARG A 67 -3.27 -8.16 11.53
C ARG A 67 -2.29 -8.10 10.38
N ALA A 68 -2.54 -7.24 9.41
CA ALA A 68 -1.64 -7.06 8.27
C ALA A 68 -1.57 -5.58 7.85
N VAL A 69 -0.39 -5.21 7.37
CA VAL A 69 -0.17 -4.06 6.52
C VAL A 69 0.28 -4.60 5.17
N VAL A 70 -0.42 -4.23 4.10
CA VAL A 70 -0.12 -4.69 2.74
C VAL A 70 0.26 -3.45 1.92
N LEU A 71 1.50 -3.43 1.42
CA LEU A 71 1.95 -2.46 0.44
C LEU A 71 1.87 -3.09 -0.95
N ILE A 72 1.24 -2.38 -1.87
CA ILE A 72 1.15 -2.73 -3.29
C ILE A 72 1.75 -1.57 -4.08
N ASP A 73 2.80 -1.85 -4.83
CA ASP A 73 3.58 -0.87 -5.58
C ASP A 73 3.93 -1.47 -6.97
N PRO A 74 2.95 -1.49 -7.90
CA PRO A 74 3.13 -2.04 -9.23
C PRO A 74 3.94 -1.11 -10.14
N ALA A 75 4.45 -1.65 -11.25
CA ALA A 75 5.23 -0.89 -12.23
C ALA A 75 4.34 -0.03 -13.17
N TYR A 76 3.08 -0.41 -13.38
CA TYR A 76 2.14 0.26 -14.31
C TYR A 76 2.59 0.25 -15.78
N GLU A 77 3.23 -0.84 -16.21
CA GLU A 77 3.80 -0.98 -17.56
C GLU A 77 2.87 -1.69 -18.56
N LEU A 78 1.92 -2.49 -18.06
CA LEU A 78 1.02 -3.28 -18.91
C LEU A 78 -0.37 -2.63 -19.00
N GLU A 79 -0.99 -2.71 -20.19
CA GLU A 79 -2.32 -2.13 -20.44
C GLU A 79 -3.40 -2.74 -19.52
N ASP A 80 -3.34 -4.04 -19.26
CA ASP A 80 -4.32 -4.78 -18.43
C ASP A 80 -3.96 -4.83 -16.94
N GLU A 81 -2.94 -4.09 -16.48
CA GLU A 81 -2.49 -4.15 -15.09
C GLU A 81 -3.51 -3.54 -14.12
N GLU A 82 -4.17 -2.44 -14.51
CA GLU A 82 -5.15 -1.74 -13.67
C GLU A 82 -6.39 -2.59 -13.35
N PRO A 83 -7.08 -3.21 -14.34
CA PRO A 83 -8.20 -4.11 -14.05
C PRO A 83 -7.81 -5.29 -13.15
N ALA A 84 -6.66 -5.93 -13.44
CA ALA A 84 -6.17 -7.06 -12.65
C ALA A 84 -5.87 -6.64 -11.20
N LEU A 85 -5.31 -5.45 -11.01
CA LEU A 85 -5.03 -4.85 -9.72
C LEU A 85 -6.32 -4.56 -8.92
N VAL A 86 -7.32 -3.94 -9.55
CA VAL A 86 -8.63 -3.66 -8.93
C VAL A 86 -9.28 -4.97 -8.43
N ASP A 87 -9.32 -5.98 -9.29
CA ASP A 87 -9.91 -7.29 -8.99
C ASP A 87 -9.14 -8.04 -7.87
N ALA A 88 -7.80 -8.04 -7.92
CA ALA A 88 -6.96 -8.63 -6.88
C ALA A 88 -7.15 -7.93 -5.52
N LEU A 89 -7.23 -6.61 -5.49
CA LEU A 89 -7.45 -5.81 -4.28
C LEU A 89 -8.84 -6.03 -3.69
N GLY A 90 -9.88 -6.13 -4.53
CA GLY A 90 -11.24 -6.47 -4.09
C GLY A 90 -11.28 -7.84 -3.38
N ARG A 91 -10.65 -8.86 -3.97
CA ARG A 91 -10.52 -10.19 -3.33
C ARG A 91 -9.73 -10.15 -2.03
N ALA A 92 -8.61 -9.42 -2.02
CA ALA A 92 -7.76 -9.30 -0.85
C ALA A 92 -8.52 -8.65 0.31
N LEU A 93 -9.22 -7.56 0.03
CA LEU A 93 -10.05 -6.84 1.00
C LEU A 93 -11.19 -7.71 1.53
N ALA A 94 -11.83 -8.50 0.67
CA ALA A 94 -12.86 -9.45 1.10
C ALA A 94 -12.32 -10.53 2.05
N ARG A 95 -11.08 -11.01 1.81
CA ARG A 95 -10.43 -12.02 2.67
C ARG A 95 -9.94 -11.44 3.99
N GLN A 96 -9.43 -10.20 4.00
CA GLN A 96 -8.98 -9.56 5.23
C GLN A 96 -9.43 -8.09 5.33
N PRO A 97 -10.72 -7.84 5.64
CA PRO A 97 -11.30 -6.49 5.67
C PRO A 97 -10.66 -5.54 6.68
N ALA A 98 -9.97 -6.07 7.69
CA ALA A 98 -9.35 -5.29 8.77
C ALA A 98 -7.88 -4.91 8.50
N ALA A 99 -7.26 -5.40 7.41
CA ALA A 99 -5.90 -5.03 7.08
C ALA A 99 -5.80 -3.56 6.62
N VAL A 100 -4.63 -2.97 6.83
CA VAL A 100 -4.28 -1.68 6.22
C VAL A 100 -3.70 -1.97 4.84
N TYR A 101 -4.35 -1.48 3.79
CA TYR A 101 -3.83 -1.57 2.42
C TYR A 101 -3.27 -0.23 2.02
N LEU A 102 -2.07 -0.24 1.46
CA LEU A 102 -1.39 0.92 0.91
C LEU A 102 -1.11 0.61 -0.56
N LEU A 103 -1.79 1.32 -1.46
CA LEU A 103 -1.56 1.21 -2.89
C LEU A 103 -0.90 2.48 -3.40
N TRP A 104 0.30 2.38 -3.95
CA TRP A 104 0.91 3.46 -4.71
C TRP A 104 0.34 3.50 -6.13
N TYR A 105 0.19 4.70 -6.70
CA TYR A 105 -0.20 4.88 -8.10
C TYR A 105 0.47 6.11 -8.75
N PRO A 106 0.80 6.06 -10.05
CA PRO A 106 1.30 7.20 -10.80
C PRO A 106 0.18 8.10 -11.31
N VAL A 107 0.48 9.39 -11.49
CA VAL A 107 -0.36 10.34 -12.23
C VAL A 107 0.31 10.62 -13.58
N LEU A 108 -0.11 9.86 -14.59
CA LEU A 108 0.32 10.02 -15.99
C LEU A 108 -0.69 10.86 -16.78
N GLU A 109 -1.96 10.51 -16.65
CA GLU A 109 -3.08 11.22 -17.25
C GLU A 109 -4.21 11.33 -16.22
N ARG A 110 -4.67 12.55 -15.97
CA ARG A 110 -5.66 12.83 -14.92
C ARG A 110 -6.93 12.00 -15.09
N ALA A 111 -7.49 11.95 -16.30
CA ALA A 111 -8.74 11.22 -16.56
C ALA A 111 -8.60 9.72 -16.27
N ARG A 112 -7.51 9.09 -16.73
CA ARG A 112 -7.20 7.68 -16.46
C ARG A 112 -7.02 7.43 -14.96
N THR A 113 -6.28 8.29 -14.25
CA THR A 113 -6.11 8.18 -12.80
C THR A 113 -7.44 8.26 -12.05
N GLU A 114 -8.32 9.23 -12.37
CA GLU A 114 -9.63 9.33 -11.70
C GLU A 114 -10.53 8.12 -12.01
N ALA A 115 -10.48 7.58 -13.24
CA ALA A 115 -11.22 6.38 -13.62
C ALA A 115 -10.72 5.14 -12.82
N PHE A 116 -9.40 4.98 -12.69
CA PHE A 116 -8.79 3.93 -11.87
C PHE A 116 -9.21 4.04 -10.39
N LEU A 117 -9.18 5.24 -9.82
CA LEU A 117 -9.62 5.48 -8.43
C LEU A 117 -11.11 5.21 -8.23
N ALA A 118 -11.95 5.53 -9.22
CA ALA A 118 -13.38 5.20 -9.21
C ALA A 118 -13.60 3.68 -9.26
N ALA A 119 -12.84 2.95 -10.07
CA ALA A 119 -12.89 1.49 -10.14
C ALA A 119 -12.49 0.84 -8.79
N LEU A 120 -11.44 1.36 -8.13
CA LEU A 120 -11.07 0.93 -6.78
C LEU A 120 -12.21 1.18 -5.77
N ALA A 121 -12.81 2.37 -5.80
CA ALA A 121 -13.91 2.70 -4.91
C ALA A 121 -15.09 1.72 -5.06
N ALA A 122 -15.38 1.30 -6.30
CA ALA A 122 -16.44 0.34 -6.61
C ALA A 122 -16.19 -1.07 -6.03
N VAL A 123 -14.93 -1.48 -5.82
CA VAL A 123 -14.58 -2.79 -5.24
C VAL A 123 -14.31 -2.73 -3.72
N GLY A 124 -14.79 -1.69 -3.05
CA GLY A 124 -14.78 -1.59 -1.58
C GLY A 124 -13.75 -0.65 -1.00
N PHE A 125 -12.99 0.09 -1.83
CA PHE A 125 -12.06 1.13 -1.37
C PHE A 125 -12.76 2.50 -1.18
N GLY A 126 -14.09 2.58 -1.21
CA GLY A 126 -14.82 3.79 -0.85
C GLY A 126 -14.38 4.32 0.53
N GLY A 127 -14.26 5.63 0.70
CA GLY A 127 -13.77 6.22 1.96
C GLY A 127 -12.30 5.90 2.31
N ALA A 128 -11.54 5.22 1.43
CA ALA A 128 -10.09 5.13 1.57
C ALA A 128 -9.47 6.53 1.53
N LEU A 129 -8.37 6.72 2.26
CA LEU A 129 -7.64 7.97 2.23
C LEU A 129 -6.79 8.02 0.96
N ARG A 130 -7.07 8.99 0.09
CA ARG A 130 -6.25 9.36 -1.05
C ARG A 130 -5.26 10.44 -0.61
N VAL A 131 -4.00 10.22 -0.91
CA VAL A 131 -2.89 11.16 -0.66
C VAL A 131 -2.15 11.33 -1.96
N GLU A 132 -2.13 12.53 -2.54
CA GLU A 132 -1.51 12.75 -3.85
C GLU A 132 -0.62 13.97 -3.81
N LEU A 133 0.55 13.89 -4.46
CA LEU A 133 1.46 15.01 -4.65
C LEU A 133 1.85 15.05 -6.13
N ALA A 134 1.44 16.12 -6.81
CA ALA A 134 1.84 16.39 -8.17
C ALA A 134 2.99 17.38 -8.20
N ARG A 135 4.10 16.97 -8.82
CA ARG A 135 5.28 17.82 -9.01
C ARG A 135 5.02 18.87 -10.10
N LEU A 136 4.25 18.52 -11.11
CA LEU A 136 3.85 19.39 -12.21
C LEU A 136 2.32 19.57 -12.22
N PRO A 137 1.80 20.68 -12.77
CA PRO A 137 0.37 20.82 -13.00
C PRO A 137 -0.19 19.68 -13.88
N ASP A 138 -1.48 19.38 -13.70
CA ASP A 138 -2.19 18.45 -14.59
C ASP A 138 -2.12 18.97 -16.04
N GLY A 139 -1.91 18.08 -17.00
CA GLY A 139 -1.82 18.45 -18.42
C GLY A 139 -0.48 19.07 -18.85
N ALA A 140 0.54 19.10 -17.98
CA ALA A 140 1.88 19.64 -18.29
C ALA A 140 2.68 18.86 -19.36
N GLY A 141 2.09 17.87 -20.02
CA GLY A 141 2.70 17.09 -21.10
C GLY A 141 2.84 15.60 -20.78
N ARG A 142 3.78 14.93 -21.45
CA ARG A 142 3.99 13.47 -21.34
C ARG A 142 4.84 13.14 -20.10
N GLY A 143 4.46 12.06 -19.40
CA GLY A 143 5.24 11.45 -18.32
C GLY A 143 4.60 11.59 -16.93
N LEU A 144 5.35 11.18 -15.91
CA LEU A 144 4.90 11.22 -14.51
C LEU A 144 4.83 12.65 -14.00
N THR A 145 3.60 13.18 -13.88
CA THR A 145 3.35 14.54 -13.35
C THR A 145 3.20 14.55 -11.83
N GLY A 146 2.83 13.41 -11.25
CA GLY A 146 2.64 13.22 -9.83
C GLY A 146 2.51 11.75 -9.46
N SER A 147 2.31 11.48 -8.18
CA SER A 147 1.94 10.16 -7.70
C SER A 147 1.09 10.28 -6.45
N GLY A 148 0.44 9.18 -6.08
CA GLY A 148 -0.36 9.13 -4.89
C GLY A 148 -0.37 7.76 -4.22
N MET A 149 -1.01 7.74 -3.06
CA MET A 149 -1.30 6.55 -2.27
C MET A 149 -2.80 6.48 -2.00
N VAL A 150 -3.40 5.31 -2.19
CA VAL A 150 -4.71 4.98 -1.63
C VAL A 150 -4.51 4.12 -0.39
N ILE A 151 -5.06 4.55 0.73
CA ILE A 151 -4.88 3.92 2.04
C ILE A 151 -6.24 3.48 2.62
N VAL A 152 -6.49 2.18 2.61
CA VAL A 152 -7.66 1.56 3.26
C VAL A 152 -7.36 1.32 4.72
N ASN A 153 -8.36 1.55 5.58
CA ASN A 153 -8.22 1.43 7.04
C ASN A 153 -7.06 2.26 7.62
N ALA A 154 -6.83 3.45 7.04
CA ALA A 154 -5.83 4.39 7.51
C ALA A 154 -5.89 4.58 9.05
N PRO A 155 -4.76 4.49 9.77
CA PRO A 155 -4.69 4.74 11.20
C PRO A 155 -5.29 6.10 11.57
N GLN A 156 -5.89 6.18 12.76
CA GLN A 156 -6.55 7.40 13.22
C GLN A 156 -5.58 8.59 13.25
N GLY A 157 -6.00 9.71 12.67
CA GLY A 157 -5.22 10.95 12.63
C GLY A 157 -4.16 11.00 11.53
N LEU A 158 -3.96 9.94 10.75
CA LEU A 158 -3.04 9.94 9.61
C LEU A 158 -3.41 11.00 8.57
N ASP A 159 -4.71 11.18 8.31
CA ASP A 159 -5.23 12.24 7.43
C ASP A 159 -4.86 13.65 7.91
N ARG A 160 -5.06 13.95 9.19
CA ARG A 160 -4.70 15.25 9.77
C ARG A 160 -3.19 15.49 9.77
N TRP A 161 -2.41 14.45 10.05
CA TRP A 161 -0.95 14.52 9.97
C TRP A 161 -0.52 14.82 8.53
N LEU A 162 -0.99 14.05 7.55
CA LEU A 162 -0.67 14.25 6.14
C LEU A 162 -1.11 15.62 5.62
N ALA A 163 -2.29 16.11 6.02
CA ALA A 163 -2.76 17.44 5.62
C ALA A 163 -1.80 18.56 6.06
N ARG A 164 -1.08 18.37 7.17
CA ARG A 164 -0.07 19.31 7.66
C ARG A 164 1.31 19.11 7.02
N GLU A 165 1.75 17.86 6.85
CA GLU A 165 3.10 17.57 6.37
C GLU A 165 3.24 17.62 4.84
N LEU A 166 2.17 17.29 4.09
CA LEU A 166 2.24 17.19 2.64
C LEU A 166 2.60 18.52 1.95
N PRO A 167 2.11 19.70 2.39
CA PRO A 167 2.56 20.98 1.85
C PRO A 167 4.05 21.27 2.11
N ILE A 168 4.58 20.85 3.26
CA ILE A 168 6.01 21.01 3.61
C ILE A 168 6.85 20.14 2.67
N LEU A 169 6.44 18.89 2.45
CA LEU A 169 7.08 17.99 1.51
C LEU A 169 7.01 18.53 0.08
N ALA A 170 5.84 19.05 -0.34
CA ALA A 170 5.66 19.66 -1.66
C ALA A 170 6.62 20.84 -1.88
N ALA A 171 6.75 21.73 -0.89
CA ALA A 171 7.70 22.83 -0.95
C ALA A 171 9.16 22.35 -1.03
N ALA A 172 9.55 21.38 -0.19
CA ALA A 172 10.90 20.81 -0.20
C ALA A 172 11.27 20.12 -1.52
N LEU A 173 10.27 19.53 -2.20
CA LEU A 173 10.44 18.89 -3.51
C LEU A 173 10.31 19.86 -4.70
N GLY A 174 10.03 21.14 -4.45
CA GLY A 174 9.79 22.14 -5.50
C GLY A 174 8.56 21.81 -6.36
N ALA A 175 7.55 21.18 -5.76
CA ALA A 175 6.32 20.80 -6.44
C ALA A 175 5.51 22.05 -6.83
N ARG A 176 5.00 22.05 -8.06
CA ARG A 176 4.18 23.13 -8.65
C ARG A 176 2.77 22.65 -9.03
N GLY A 177 2.49 21.37 -8.85
CA GLY A 177 1.18 20.77 -9.08
C GLY A 177 0.32 20.74 -7.81
N PRO A 178 -0.92 20.24 -7.92
CA PRO A 178 -1.80 20.07 -6.77
C PRO A 178 -1.26 19.03 -5.78
N SER A 179 -1.64 19.18 -4.50
CA SER A 179 -1.56 18.12 -3.51
C SER A 179 -2.95 17.85 -2.94
N ARG A 180 -3.23 16.59 -2.58
CA ARG A 180 -4.55 16.15 -2.12
C ARG A 180 -4.41 15.27 -0.88
N VAL A 181 -5.26 15.51 0.10
CA VAL A 181 -5.50 14.62 1.23
C VAL A 181 -7.00 14.53 1.42
N GLU A 182 -7.62 13.52 0.82
CA GLU A 182 -9.07 13.43 0.72
C GLU A 182 -9.56 11.98 0.82
N ARG A 183 -10.87 11.79 0.96
CA ARG A 183 -11.48 10.46 0.99
C ARG A 183 -12.01 10.14 -0.39
N LEU A 184 -11.74 8.93 -0.90
CA LEU A 184 -12.39 8.47 -2.12
C LEU A 184 -13.91 8.45 -1.92
N PRO A 185 -14.70 8.83 -2.95
CA PRO A 185 -16.15 8.75 -2.87
C PRO A 185 -16.62 7.30 -2.70
N GLY A 186 -17.83 7.10 -2.19
CA GLY A 186 -18.43 5.78 -1.98
C GLY A 186 -18.34 5.26 -0.55
N ARG A 187 -19.04 4.15 -0.29
CA ARG A 187 -19.17 3.58 1.06
C ARG A 187 -17.90 2.81 1.45
N PRO A 188 -17.37 3.00 2.67
CA PRO A 188 -16.25 2.21 3.15
C PRO A 188 -16.60 0.73 3.30
N ALA A 189 -15.57 -0.11 3.13
CA ALA A 189 -15.64 -1.53 3.43
C ALA A 189 -16.25 -1.76 4.82
N PRO A 190 -17.11 -2.78 4.99
CA PRO A 190 -17.69 -3.10 6.28
C PRO A 190 -16.58 -3.40 7.28
N ARG A 191 -16.45 -2.54 8.30
CA ARG A 191 -15.56 -2.81 9.43
C ARG A 191 -16.14 -3.97 10.24
N ARG A 192 -15.34 -5.00 10.54
CA ARG A 192 -15.72 -5.96 11.58
C ARG A 192 -15.88 -5.18 12.90
N PRO A 193 -16.93 -5.45 13.71
CA PRO A 193 -16.99 -4.93 15.06
C PRO A 193 -15.73 -5.39 15.81
N ARG A 194 -15.17 -4.51 16.64
CA ARG A 194 -14.08 -4.91 17.55
C ARG A 194 -14.60 -6.10 18.34
N SER A 195 -13.99 -7.27 18.14
CA SER A 195 -14.13 -8.37 19.08
C SER A 195 -13.70 -7.82 20.44
N LEU A 196 -14.66 -7.68 21.36
CA LEU A 196 -14.36 -7.53 22.78
C LEU A 196 -13.50 -8.75 23.11
N ALA A 197 -12.23 -8.52 23.47
CA ALA A 197 -11.36 -9.58 23.92
C ALA A 197 -12.12 -10.40 24.98
N ALA A 198 -12.37 -11.67 24.69
CA ALA A 198 -12.93 -12.57 25.67
C ALA A 198 -12.00 -12.55 26.90
N PRO A 199 -12.51 -12.35 28.13
CA PRO A 199 -11.67 -12.36 29.31
C PRO A 199 -10.98 -13.72 29.37
N LEU A 200 -9.65 -13.69 29.49
CA LEU A 200 -8.85 -14.88 29.75
C LEU A 200 -9.45 -15.56 30.97
N SER A 201 -9.90 -16.80 30.78
CA SER A 201 -10.40 -17.67 31.82
C SER A 201 -9.36 -17.78 32.93
N GLY A 202 -9.67 -17.20 34.09
CA GLY A 202 -8.92 -17.39 35.32
C GLY A 202 -8.95 -18.87 35.70
N GLY A 203 -7.82 -19.55 35.46
CA GLY A 203 -7.58 -20.90 35.92
C GLY A 203 -7.61 -20.95 37.44
N ARG A 204 -8.44 -21.84 37.97
CA ARG A 204 -8.53 -22.19 39.38
C ARG A 204 -7.17 -22.68 39.90
N ARG A 205 -6.80 -22.23 41.10
CA ARG A 205 -6.05 -23.03 42.08
C ARG A 205 -6.88 -23.07 43.35
#